data_AF-A0A495JT98-F1
#
_entry.id   AF-A0A495JT98-F1
#
_cell.length_a   1.000
_cell.length_b   1.000
_cell.length_c   1.000
_cell.angle_alpha   90.00
_cell.angle_beta   90.00
_cell.angle_gamma   90.00
#
_symmetry.space_group_name_H-M   'P 1'
#
loop_
_entity.id
_entity.type
_entity.pdbx_description
1 polymer ?
#
loop_
_entity_poly.entity_id
_entity_poly.type
_entity_poly.pdbx_seq_one_letter_code
_entity_poly.pdbx_strand_id
1 'polypeptide(L)'
;MPACDICNEPPGPSAQRYSAAQLRSAVDTGYRPEAAIEHHKRLASQLGLNLSDDHWFGEWVAQVRRDQTDWLLCQSCGTGLEAHFQRRADVPPQLPPPRRRLFGWRR
;
A
#
# COMPACT_ATOMS: atom_id res chain seq x y z
N MET A 1 -17.78 4.43 17.49
CA MET A 1 -17.13 5.57 16.81
C MET A 1 -16.42 5.02 15.59
N PRO A 2 -16.44 5.69 14.43
CA PRO A 2 -15.64 5.26 13.29
C PRO A 2 -14.15 5.31 13.66
N ALA A 3 -13.39 4.32 13.24
CA ALA A 3 -11.93 4.24 13.42
C ALA A 3 -11.26 4.27 12.03
N CYS A 4 -9.96 4.58 11.99
CA CYS A 4 -9.16 4.39 10.80
C CYS A 4 -9.03 2.89 10.49
N ASP A 5 -9.37 2.46 9.29
CA ASP A 5 -9.36 1.03 8.92
C ASP A 5 -7.94 0.44 8.81
N ILE A 6 -6.89 1.28 8.80
CA ILE A 6 -5.48 0.84 8.75
C ILE A 6 -4.84 0.75 10.14
N CYS A 7 -4.96 1.80 10.95
CA CYS A 7 -4.25 1.89 12.24
C CYS A 7 -5.17 1.79 13.47
N ASN A 8 -6.48 1.69 13.27
CA ASN A 8 -7.50 1.71 14.34
C ASN A 8 -7.49 2.98 15.22
N GLU A 9 -6.77 4.03 14.84
CA GLU A 9 -6.79 5.31 15.54
C GLU A 9 -8.04 6.14 15.19
N PRO A 10 -8.42 7.11 16.04
CA PRO A 10 -9.50 8.03 15.72
C PRO A 10 -9.22 8.76 14.39
N PRO A 11 -10.18 8.78 13.44
CA PRO A 11 -9.98 9.32 12.08
C PRO A 11 -9.58 10.80 12.05
N GLY A 12 -10.00 11.57 13.05
CA GLY A 12 -9.84 13.03 13.06
C GLY A 12 -10.75 13.72 12.03
N PRO A 13 -10.73 15.07 12.00
CA PRO A 13 -11.60 15.86 11.11
C PRO A 13 -11.20 15.77 9.63
N SER A 14 -9.95 15.38 9.34
CA SER A 14 -9.41 15.27 7.98
C SER A 14 -9.35 13.84 7.47
N ALA A 15 -10.18 12.95 8.02
CA ALA A 15 -10.28 11.60 7.50
C ALA A 15 -10.94 11.57 6.13
N GLN A 16 -10.44 10.67 5.29
CA GLN A 16 -10.89 10.55 3.91
C GLN A 16 -11.27 9.11 3.62
N ARG A 17 -12.31 8.96 2.80
CA ARG A 17 -12.75 7.66 2.29
C ARG A 17 -12.01 7.33 1.00
N TYR A 18 -11.54 6.10 0.93
CA TYR A 18 -10.90 5.51 -0.24
C TYR A 18 -11.66 4.26 -0.63
N SER A 19 -11.86 4.07 -1.94
CA SER A 19 -12.56 2.88 -2.42
C SER A 19 -11.74 1.60 -2.20
N ALA A 20 -12.43 0.47 -2.04
CA ALA A 20 -11.77 -0.85 -2.04
C ALA A 20 -10.89 -1.07 -3.28
N ALA A 21 -11.27 -0.50 -4.42
CA ALA A 21 -10.48 -0.58 -5.65
C ALA A 21 -9.14 0.16 -5.54
N GLN A 22 -9.12 1.36 -4.94
CA GLN A 22 -7.89 2.12 -4.71
C GLN A 22 -6.96 1.38 -3.76
N LEU A 23 -7.47 0.85 -2.66
CA LEU A 23 -6.66 0.10 -1.69
C LEU A 23 -6.07 -1.18 -2.30
N ARG A 24 -6.88 -1.96 -3.03
CA ARG A 24 -6.38 -3.15 -3.74
C ARG A 24 -5.30 -2.81 -4.75
N SER A 25 -5.52 -1.77 -5.57
CA SER A 25 -4.51 -1.28 -6.51
C SER A 25 -3.22 -0.83 -5.81
N ALA A 26 -3.32 -0.17 -4.66
CA ALA A 26 -2.15 0.24 -3.89
C ALA A 26 -1.36 -1.00 -3.40
N VAL A 27 -2.05 -1.96 -2.80
CA VAL A 27 -1.44 -3.20 -2.27
C VAL A 27 -0.82 -4.04 -3.39
N ASP A 28 -1.53 -4.24 -4.50
CA ASP A 28 -1.03 -4.99 -5.65
C ASP A 28 0.23 -4.37 -6.26
N THR A 29 0.48 -3.10 -5.94
CA THR A 29 1.61 -2.34 -6.46
C THR A 29 2.66 -2.05 -5.40
N GLY A 30 2.58 -2.76 -4.27
CA GLY A 30 3.60 -2.81 -3.23
C GLY A 30 3.37 -1.87 -2.06
N TYR A 31 2.20 -1.24 -1.93
CA TYR A 31 1.90 -0.41 -0.76
C TYR A 31 1.87 -1.25 0.51
N ARG A 32 2.62 -0.80 1.52
CA ARG A 32 2.75 -1.41 2.83
C ARG A 32 2.62 -0.32 3.90
N PRO A 33 1.60 -0.37 4.78
CA PRO A 33 1.45 0.60 5.87
C PRO A 33 2.37 0.21 7.04
N GLU A 34 3.69 0.34 6.86
CA GLU A 34 4.72 -0.12 7.82
C GLU A 34 4.47 0.39 9.25
N ALA A 35 4.22 1.69 9.42
CA ALA A 35 3.99 2.26 10.74
C ALA A 35 2.76 1.67 11.46
N ALA A 36 1.69 1.38 10.71
CA ALA A 36 0.50 0.75 11.28
C ALA A 36 0.76 -0.72 11.62
N ILE A 37 1.51 -1.44 10.78
CA ILE A 37 1.89 -2.83 11.04
C ILE A 37 2.81 -2.93 12.26
N GLU A 38 3.76 -2.02 12.43
CA GLU A 38 4.61 -1.94 13.63
C GLU A 38 3.79 -1.70 14.91
N HIS A 39 2.72 -0.90 14.83
CA HIS A 39 1.81 -0.71 15.95
C HIS A 39 1.12 -2.03 16.35
N HIS A 40 0.59 -2.76 15.38
CA HIS A 40 -0.06 -4.06 15.62
C HIS A 40 0.92 -5.12 16.10
N LYS A 41 2.14 -5.16 15.55
CA LYS A 41 3.23 -6.03 16.01
C LYS A 41 3.53 -5.81 17.49
N ARG A 42 3.66 -4.54 17.91
CA ARG A 42 3.92 -4.21 19.32
C ARG A 42 2.83 -4.73 20.25
N LEU A 43 1.56 -4.56 19.86
CA LEU A 43 0.42 -5.07 20.62
C LEU A 43 0.41 -6.60 20.67
N ALA A 44 0.70 -7.27 19.54
CA ALA A 44 0.77 -8.72 19.48
C ALA A 44 1.91 -9.28 20.34
N SER A 45 3.09 -8.64 20.32
CA SER A 45 4.22 -9.02 21.17
C SER A 45 3.90 -8.87 22.66
N GLN A 46 3.11 -7.87 23.06
CA GLN A 46 2.62 -7.76 24.44
C GLN A 46 1.69 -8.92 24.85
N LEU A 47 1.03 -9.54 23.88
CA LEU A 47 0.20 -10.74 24.07
C LEU A 47 1.00 -12.05 23.90
N GLY A 48 2.32 -11.97 23.75
CA GLY A 48 3.20 -13.13 23.53
C GLY A 48 3.16 -13.69 22.10
N LEU A 49 2.53 -12.99 21.16
CA LEU A 49 2.48 -13.37 19.75
C LEU A 49 3.62 -12.69 18.99
N ASN A 50 4.67 -13.45 18.68
CA ASN A 50 5.78 -12.98 17.85
C ASN A 50 5.66 -13.58 16.44
N LEU A 51 4.99 -12.84 15.56
CA LEU A 51 4.79 -13.23 14.17
C LEU A 51 5.81 -12.51 13.28
N SER A 52 6.23 -13.15 12.20
CA SER A 52 7.15 -12.56 11.24
C SER A 52 6.51 -11.40 10.47
N ASP A 53 7.35 -10.52 9.94
CA ASP A 53 6.95 -9.43 9.06
C ASP A 53 6.13 -9.93 7.86
N ASP A 54 6.58 -10.99 7.21
CA ASP A 54 5.89 -11.60 6.08
C ASP A 54 4.49 -12.10 6.44
N HIS A 55 4.30 -12.58 7.67
CA HIS A 55 2.98 -12.99 8.15
C HIS A 55 2.04 -11.78 8.27
N TRP A 56 2.50 -10.70 8.91
CA TRP A 56 1.71 -9.46 9.04
C TRP A 56 1.37 -8.85 7.68
N PHE A 57 2.35 -8.79 6.77
CA PHE A 57 2.11 -8.31 5.42
C PHE A 57 1.17 -9.23 4.64
N GLY A 58 1.29 -10.55 4.81
CA GLY A 58 0.40 -11.53 4.19
C GLY A 58 -1.05 -11.33 4.61
N GLU A 59 -1.31 -11.20 5.92
CA GLU A 59 -2.66 -10.93 6.45
C GLU A 59 -3.21 -9.58 5.99
N TRP A 60 -2.37 -8.53 5.99
CA TRP A 60 -2.74 -7.22 5.45
C TRP A 60 -3.20 -7.32 4.00
N VAL A 61 -2.42 -7.96 3.12
CA VAL A 61 -2.77 -8.13 1.71
C VAL A 61 -4.05 -8.97 1.57
N ALA A 62 -4.18 -10.03 2.35
CA ALA A 62 -5.36 -10.89 2.33
C ALA A 62 -6.63 -10.15 2.80
N GLN A 63 -6.54 -9.28 3.80
CA GLN A 63 -7.64 -8.44 4.25
C GLN A 63 -8.08 -7.47 3.16
N VAL A 64 -7.16 -6.68 2.62
CA VAL A 64 -7.46 -5.68 1.58
C VAL A 64 -8.06 -6.31 0.33
N ARG A 65 -7.60 -7.50 -0.07
CA ARG A 65 -8.13 -8.20 -1.24
C ARG A 65 -9.53 -8.77 -1.04
N ARG A 66 -9.87 -9.19 0.18
CA ARG A 66 -11.20 -9.72 0.52
C ARG A 66 -12.24 -8.63 0.71
N ASP A 67 -11.81 -7.46 1.17
CA ASP A 67 -12.70 -6.35 1.44
C ASP A 67 -13.22 -5.70 0.14
N GLN A 68 -14.51 -5.37 0.16
CA GLN A 68 -15.23 -4.72 -0.94
C GLN A 68 -15.82 -3.37 -0.53
N THR A 69 -15.68 -2.99 0.74
CA THR A 69 -16.22 -1.75 1.29
C THR A 69 -15.21 -0.61 1.19
N ASP A 70 -15.71 0.63 1.24
CA ASP A 70 -14.83 1.80 1.25
C ASP A 70 -14.16 1.96 2.62
N TRP A 71 -12.87 2.28 2.59
CA TRP A 71 -11.99 2.41 3.75
C TRP A 71 -11.93 3.87 4.18
N LEU A 72 -12.21 4.13 5.46
CA LEU A 72 -11.99 5.40 6.12
C LEU A 72 -10.58 5.44 6.69
N LEU A 73 -9.75 6.34 6.19
CA LEU A 73 -8.37 6.51 6.65
C LEU A 73 -8.22 7.83 7.41
N CYS A 74 -7.48 7.79 8.53
CA CYS A 74 -7.02 9.01 9.19
C CYS A 74 -6.00 9.76 8.32
N GLN A 75 -5.72 11.01 8.66
CA GLN A 75 -4.83 11.88 7.88
C GLN A 75 -3.44 11.26 7.63
N SER A 76 -2.85 10.61 8.64
CA SER A 76 -1.52 10.01 8.52
C SER A 76 -1.50 8.82 7.55
N CYS A 77 -2.49 7.93 7.65
CA CYS A 77 -2.65 6.79 6.76
C CYS A 77 -3.00 7.23 5.33
N GLY A 78 -3.88 8.21 5.19
CA GLY A 78 -4.24 8.82 3.90
C GLY A 78 -3.03 9.42 3.19
N THR A 79 -2.25 10.25 3.90
CA THR A 79 -1.01 10.84 3.36
C THR A 79 -0.02 9.76 2.88
N GLY A 80 0.13 8.69 3.65
CA GLY A 80 1.01 7.57 3.27
C GLY A 80 0.56 6.86 2.01
N LEU A 81 -0.75 6.67 1.84
CA LEU A 81 -1.36 6.08 0.65
C LEU A 81 -1.21 7.00 -0.58
N GLU A 82 -1.46 8.29 -0.43
CA GLU A 82 -1.30 9.28 -1.51
C GLU A 82 0.15 9.41 -1.96
N ALA A 83 1.10 9.42 -1.02
CA ALA A 83 2.53 9.42 -1.32
C ALA A 83 2.98 8.17 -2.09
N HIS A 84 2.31 7.03 -1.90
CA HIS A 84 2.55 5.83 -2.72
C HIS A 84 2.05 6.03 -4.16
N PHE A 85 0.85 6.59 -4.34
CA PHE A 85 0.34 6.87 -5.68
C PHE A 85 1.19 7.90 -6.43
N GLN A 86 1.64 8.96 -5.76
CA GLN A 86 2.51 9.99 -6.36
C GLN A 86 3.85 9.40 -6.82
N ARG A 87 4.53 8.63 -5.95
CA ARG A 87 5.80 7.96 -6.30
C ARG A 87 5.70 7.08 -7.53
N ARG A 88 4.54 6.49 -7.81
CA ARG A 88 4.31 5.70 -9.02
C ARG A 88 4.01 6.54 -10.25
N ALA A 89 3.33 7.67 -10.09
CA ALA A 89 3.08 8.60 -11.18
C ALA A 89 4.39 9.24 -11.69
N ASP A 90 5.35 9.48 -10.81
CA ASP A 90 6.65 10.07 -11.13
C ASP A 90 7.65 9.12 -11.80
N VAL A 91 7.33 7.83 -11.99
CA VAL A 91 8.17 6.93 -12.78
C VAL A 91 7.94 7.23 -14.26
N PRO A 92 8.90 7.84 -14.99
CA PRO A 92 8.72 8.13 -16.39
C PRO A 92 8.52 6.80 -17.15
N PRO A 93 7.59 6.75 -18.13
CA PRO A 93 7.41 5.57 -18.95
C PRO A 93 8.75 5.22 -19.58
N GLN A 94 9.26 4.02 -19.30
CA GLN A 94 10.50 3.56 -19.91
C GLN A 94 10.31 3.57 -21.43
N LEU A 95 10.97 4.50 -22.10
CA LEU A 95 11.03 4.54 -23.55
C LEU A 95 11.55 3.17 -24.02
N PRO A 96 10.90 2.54 -25.01
CA PRO A 96 11.40 1.27 -25.53
C PRO A 96 12.86 1.46 -25.98
N PRO A 97 13.74 0.47 -25.73
CA PRO A 97 15.15 0.59 -26.08
C PRO A 97 15.27 0.94 -27.57
N PRO A 98 16.19 1.85 -27.96
CA PRO A 98 16.35 2.22 -29.36
C PRO A 98 16.61 0.96 -30.16
N ARG A 99 15.73 0.66 -31.12
CA ARG A 99 15.90 -0.44 -32.07
C ARG A 99 17.28 -0.27 -32.72
N ARG A 100 18.27 -1.04 -32.27
CA ARG A 100 19.56 -1.19 -32.95
C ARG A 100 19.23 -1.60 -34.38
N ARG A 101 19.36 -0.67 -35.33
CA ARG A 101 19.35 -1.00 -36.75
C ARG A 101 20.53 -1.95 -36.95
N LEU A 102 20.24 -3.24 -37.13
CA LEU A 102 21.21 -4.20 -37.63
C LEU A 102 21.62 -3.68 -39.02
N PHE A 103 22.74 -2.98 -39.07
CA PHE A 103 23.39 -2.65 -40.34
C PHE A 103 23.78 -3.98 -40.97
N GLY A 104 23.04 -4.36 -42.02
CA GLY A 104 23.35 -5.51 -42.84
C GLY A 104 24.70 -5.29 -43.52
N TRP A 105 25.69 -6.08 -43.12
CA TRP A 105 26.89 -6.28 -43.92
C TRP A 105 26.52 -7.27 -45.03
N ARG A 106 26.19 -6.73 -46.21
CA ARG A 106 26.29 -7.45 -47.49
C ARG A 106 27.46 -6.87 -48.26
N ARG A 107 28.62 -7.51 -48.15
CA ARG A 107 29.44 -8.08 -49.23
C ARG A 107 30.86 -8.33 -48.73
#